data_AF-A0A662TJC2-F1
#
_entry.id   AF-A0A662TJC2-F1
#
_cell.length_a   1.000
_cell.length_b   1.000
_cell.length_c   1.000
_cell.angle_alpha   90.00
_cell.angle_beta   90.00
_cell.angle_gamma   90.00
#
_symmetry.space_group_name_H-M   'P 1'
#
loop_
_entity.id
_entity.type
_entity.pdbx_description
1 polymer ?
#
loop_
_entity_poly.entity_id
_entity_poly.type
_entity_poly.pdbx_seq_one_letter_code
_entity_poly.pdbx_strand_id
1 'polypeptide(L)'
;MKRKNNVEIRKPKIRIFDVNMTSIDNMVWCAAVREKQTLIWYKGYLMCIDDQKYEREDDTLYISCICLAKMPKYEKIIEKPGMAPINVIKIPVVKASDLEKDIIEEILKKKKLYRIE
;
A
#
# COMPACT_ATOMS: atom_id res chain seq x y z
N MET A 1 -29.66 14.20 29.50
CA MET A 1 -29.83 14.14 28.04
C MET A 1 -28.51 13.69 27.41
N LYS A 2 -28.37 12.41 27.02
CA LYS A 2 -27.12 11.90 26.42
C LYS A 2 -27.03 12.42 24.98
N ARG A 3 -26.00 13.20 24.63
CA ARG A 3 -25.69 13.55 23.23
C ARG A 3 -25.47 12.23 22.48
N LYS A 4 -26.38 11.87 21.56
CA LYS A 4 -26.07 10.85 20.55
C LYS A 4 -25.00 11.47 19.65
N ASN A 5 -23.80 10.91 19.69
CA ASN A 5 -22.76 11.30 18.74
C ASN A 5 -23.22 10.82 17.35
N ASN A 6 -23.50 11.75 16.45
CA ASN A 6 -23.80 11.46 15.05
C ASN A 6 -22.49 11.13 14.33
N VAL A 7 -21.97 9.92 14.53
CA VAL A 7 -20.80 9.40 13.80
C VAL A 7 -21.30 8.62 12.60
N GLU A 8 -20.80 8.99 11.42
CA GLU A 8 -21.09 8.29 10.17
C GLU A 8 -19.80 7.69 9.61
N ILE A 9 -19.86 6.41 9.20
CA ILE A 9 -18.73 5.69 8.59
C ILE A 9 -19.04 5.51 7.10
N ARG A 10 -18.20 6.08 6.24
CA ARG A 10 -18.30 5.94 4.78
C ARG A 10 -16.96 5.49 4.19
N LYS A 11 -17.02 4.80 3.06
CA LYS A 11 -15.83 4.52 2.24
C LYS A 11 -15.73 5.57 1.14
N PRO A 12 -14.57 6.21 0.94
CA PRO A 12 -14.41 7.16 -0.14
C PRO A 12 -14.41 6.41 -1.48
N LYS A 13 -14.73 7.12 -2.56
CA LYS A 13 -14.36 6.67 -3.90
C LYS A 13 -12.84 6.65 -4.00
N ILE A 14 -12.26 5.65 -4.64
CA ILE A 14 -10.80 5.53 -4.76
C ILE A 14 -10.41 5.70 -6.22
N ARG A 15 -9.46 6.61 -6.49
CA ARG A 15 -8.85 6.81 -7.81
C ARG A 15 -7.35 6.57 -7.71
N ILE A 16 -6.87 5.55 -8.41
CA ILE A 16 -5.46 5.19 -8.45
C ILE A 16 -4.95 5.54 -9.85
N PHE A 17 -3.90 6.36 -9.93
CA PHE A 17 -3.35 6.79 -11.22
C PHE A 17 -2.43 5.73 -11.83
N ASP A 18 -1.62 5.04 -11.02
CA ASP A 18 -0.71 4.00 -11.50
C ASP A 18 -0.55 2.82 -10.52
N VAL A 19 -0.29 1.63 -11.07
CA VAL A 19 -0.09 0.39 -10.31
C VAL A 19 1.05 -0.44 -10.89
N ASN A 20 2.16 -0.51 -10.15
CA ASN A 20 3.37 -1.20 -10.56
C ASN A 20 3.56 -2.56 -9.87
N MET A 21 4.08 -3.55 -10.60
CA MET A 21 4.68 -4.74 -9.99
C MET A 21 6.17 -4.52 -9.84
N THR A 22 6.74 -4.96 -8.73
CA THR A 22 8.18 -4.91 -8.52
C THR A 22 8.66 -6.07 -7.64
N SER A 23 9.98 -6.20 -7.47
CA SER A 23 10.58 -7.13 -6.52
C SER A 23 10.53 -6.56 -5.09
N ILE A 24 10.64 -7.44 -4.08
CA ILE A 24 10.76 -7.01 -2.70
C ILE A 24 12.00 -6.12 -2.52
N ASP A 25 13.12 -6.46 -3.14
CA ASP A 25 14.38 -5.72 -2.99
C ASP A 25 14.25 -4.28 -3.52
N ASN A 26 13.68 -4.09 -4.71
CA ASN A 26 13.44 -2.77 -5.26
C ASN A 26 12.43 -1.98 -4.43
N MET A 27 11.37 -2.64 -3.93
CA MET A 27 10.37 -2.01 -3.08
C MET A 27 10.98 -1.53 -1.75
N VAL A 28 11.81 -2.35 -1.11
CA VAL A 28 12.47 -2.03 0.15
C VAL A 28 13.49 -0.91 -0.02
N TRP A 29 14.31 -0.95 -1.08
CA TRP A 29 15.24 0.14 -1.39
C TRP A 29 14.50 1.46 -1.63
N CYS A 30 13.46 1.43 -2.47
CA CYS A 30 12.64 2.61 -2.77
C CYS A 30 11.98 3.17 -1.51
N ALA A 31 11.38 2.32 -0.69
CA ALA A 31 10.75 2.72 0.56
C ALA A 31 11.76 3.33 1.55
N ALA A 32 12.99 2.83 1.62
CA ALA A 32 14.04 3.40 2.45
C ALA A 32 14.47 4.80 1.97
N VAL A 33 14.77 4.95 0.68
CA VAL A 33 15.23 6.23 0.10
C VAL A 33 14.12 7.29 0.10
N ARG A 34 12.86 6.87 -0.05
CA ARG A 34 11.68 7.75 0.02
C ARG A 34 11.08 7.85 1.42
N GLU A 35 11.80 7.38 2.45
CA GLU A 35 11.44 7.50 3.86
C GLU A 35 10.03 7.00 4.22
N LYS A 36 9.56 5.97 3.52
CA LYS A 36 8.29 5.32 3.82
C LYS A 36 8.38 4.62 5.18
N GLN A 37 7.42 4.94 6.04
CA GLN A 37 7.41 4.47 7.42
C GLN A 37 7.11 2.98 7.55
N THR A 38 6.23 2.47 6.69
CA THR A 38 5.80 1.07 6.70
C THR A 38 5.46 0.59 5.30
N LEU A 39 5.53 -0.73 5.10
CA LEU A 39 4.91 -1.42 3.98
C LEU A 39 3.70 -2.22 4.47
N ILE A 40 2.77 -2.52 3.58
CA ILE A 40 1.48 -3.13 3.91
C ILE A 40 1.44 -4.55 3.34
N TRP A 41 1.11 -5.54 4.17
CA TRP A 41 0.99 -6.93 3.73
C TRP A 41 -0.46 -7.41 3.72
N TYR A 42 -0.84 -8.09 2.64
CA TYR A 42 -2.12 -8.78 2.54
C TYR A 42 -2.08 -9.95 1.56
N LYS A 43 -2.63 -11.11 1.96
CA LYS A 43 -2.82 -12.32 1.12
C LYS A 43 -1.62 -12.66 0.21
N GLY A 44 -0.41 -12.61 0.74
CA GLY A 44 0.79 -12.97 -0.02
C GLY A 44 1.35 -11.86 -0.90
N TYR A 45 0.91 -10.61 -0.71
CA TYR A 45 1.41 -9.42 -1.38
C TYR A 45 1.90 -8.39 -0.38
N LEU A 46 3.00 -7.74 -0.72
CA LEU A 46 3.53 -6.55 -0.09
C LEU A 46 3.15 -5.34 -0.95
N MET A 47 2.66 -4.29 -0.32
CA MET A 47 2.16 -3.08 -0.95
C MET A 47 2.85 -1.86 -0.36
N CYS A 48 3.27 -0.96 -1.24
CA CYS A 48 3.63 0.42 -0.88
C CYS A 48 2.60 1.34 -1.53
N ILE A 49 2.01 2.22 -0.75
CA ILE A 49 1.21 3.33 -1.27
C ILE A 49 2.11 4.57 -1.26
N ASP A 50 2.16 5.30 -2.37
CA ASP A 50 2.96 6.51 -2.46
C ASP A 50 2.24 7.71 -1.84
N ASP A 51 1.83 8.71 -2.62
CA ASP A 51 1.12 9.89 -2.12
C ASP A 51 -0.39 9.69 -2.17
N GLN A 52 -1.05 10.15 -1.12
CA GLN A 52 -2.50 10.12 -0.96
C GLN A 52 -3.05 11.52 -0.76
N LYS A 53 -4.15 11.84 -1.45
CA LYS A 53 -4.90 13.07 -1.25
C LYS A 53 -6.38 12.76 -1.16
N TYR A 54 -7.02 13.14 -0.07
CA TYR A 54 -8.47 13.05 0.06
C TYR A 54 -9.11 14.40 -0.29
N GLU A 55 -10.01 14.39 -1.26
CA GLU A 55 -10.81 15.54 -1.65
C GLU A 55 -12.21 15.40 -1.08
N ARG A 56 -12.66 16.42 -0.34
CA ARG A 56 -13.95 16.41 0.35
C ARG A 56 -15.13 16.66 -0.57
N GLU A 57 -14.92 17.40 -1.65
CA GLU A 57 -16.01 17.81 -2.55
C GLU A 57 -16.63 16.63 -3.29
N ASP A 58 -15.83 15.61 -3.63
CA ASP A 58 -16.25 14.42 -4.37
C ASP A 58 -16.08 13.12 -3.57
N ASP A 59 -15.83 13.21 -2.26
CA ASP A 59 -15.54 12.10 -1.36
C ASP A 59 -14.52 11.10 -1.96
N THR A 60 -13.47 11.62 -2.63
CA THR A 60 -12.51 10.79 -3.36
C THR A 60 -11.13 10.79 -2.74
N LEU A 61 -10.60 9.59 -2.51
CA LEU A 61 -9.20 9.33 -2.18
C LEU A 61 -8.42 9.10 -3.48
N TYR A 62 -7.55 10.06 -3.81
CA TYR A 62 -6.61 10.00 -4.91
C TYR A 62 -5.30 9.37 -4.44
N ILE A 63 -4.81 8.38 -5.18
CA ILE A 63 -3.55 7.68 -4.91
C ILE A 63 -2.67 7.77 -6.16
N SER A 64 -1.49 8.40 -6.03
CA SER A 64 -0.59 8.64 -7.17
C SER A 64 -0.06 7.33 -7.75
N CYS A 65 0.47 6.45 -6.91
CA CYS A 65 1.02 5.17 -7.34
C CYS A 65 0.90 4.13 -6.23
N ILE A 66 0.63 2.88 -6.64
CA ILE A 66 0.70 1.71 -5.77
C ILE A 66 1.71 0.73 -6.36
N CYS A 67 2.71 0.35 -5.55
CA CYS A 67 3.64 -0.72 -5.90
C CYS A 67 3.24 -2.00 -5.19
N LEU A 68 3.23 -3.13 -5.92
CA LEU A 68 2.97 -4.47 -5.38
C LEU A 68 4.17 -5.40 -5.63
N ALA A 69 4.49 -6.21 -4.63
CA ALA A 69 5.45 -7.30 -4.73
C ALA A 69 4.83 -8.58 -4.18
N LYS A 70 5.17 -9.74 -4.75
CA LYS A 70 4.78 -11.03 -4.18
C LYS A 70 5.61 -11.30 -2.93
N MET A 71 4.94 -11.54 -1.81
CA MET A 71 5.55 -11.87 -0.52
C MET A 71 4.68 -12.93 0.17
N PRO A 72 4.89 -14.23 -0.11
CA PRO A 72 3.98 -15.31 0.29
C PRO A 72 3.73 -15.42 1.80
N LYS A 73 4.71 -15.01 2.61
CA LYS A 73 4.65 -15.05 4.07
C LYS A 73 4.68 -13.63 4.62
N TYR A 74 3.96 -13.41 5.71
CA TYR A 74 4.04 -12.16 6.45
C TYR A 74 5.25 -12.17 7.37
N GLU A 75 6.03 -11.09 7.34
CA GLU A 75 7.12 -10.82 8.26
C GLU A 75 6.92 -9.42 8.81
N LYS A 76 7.13 -9.21 10.12
CA LYS A 76 6.89 -7.90 10.76
C LYS A 76 7.90 -6.84 10.35
N ILE A 77 9.10 -7.27 9.96
CA ILE A 77 10.21 -6.43 9.53
C ILE A 77 10.82 -7.13 8.33
N ILE A 78 11.02 -6.40 7.24
CA ILE A 78 11.86 -6.84 6.14
C ILE A 78 13.23 -6.22 6.34
N GLU A 79 14.24 -7.07 6.41
CA GLU A 79 15.64 -6.67 6.51
C GLU A 79 16.35 -6.98 5.18
N LYS A 80 17.03 -6.00 4.62
CA LYS A 80 17.81 -6.14 3.39
C LYS A 80 19.17 -5.47 3.51
N PRO A 81 20.20 -5.99 2.83
CA PRO A 81 21.45 -5.25 2.65
C PRO A 81 21.13 -3.89 2.01
N GLY A 82 21.70 -2.83 2.56
CA GLY A 82 21.65 -1.52 1.92
C GLY A 82 22.91 -1.25 1.10
N MET A 83 23.09 0.01 0.71
CA MET A 83 24.31 0.52 0.10
C MET A 83 24.83 1.68 0.92
N ALA A 84 26.16 1.82 1.01
CA ALA A 84 26.79 2.91 1.76
C ALA A 84 26.16 4.27 1.41
N PRO A 85 25.81 5.10 2.41
CA PRO A 85 26.09 4.93 3.85
C PRO A 85 25.11 4.02 4.62
N ILE A 86 24.03 3.56 4.00
CA ILE A 86 23.00 2.72 4.63
C ILE A 86 23.42 1.25 4.49
N ASN A 87 24.07 0.68 5.50
CA ASN A 87 24.56 -0.71 5.39
C ASN A 87 23.45 -1.77 5.52
N VAL A 88 22.38 -1.45 6.26
CA VAL A 88 21.23 -2.34 6.47
C VAL A 88 19.96 -1.50 6.43
N ILE A 89 18.98 -1.98 5.69
CA ILE A 89 17.63 -1.41 5.65
C ILE A 89 16.71 -2.33 6.44
N LYS A 90 15.98 -1.75 7.39
CA LYS A 90 14.90 -2.44 8.11
C LYS A 90 13.61 -1.66 7.89
N ILE A 91 12.61 -2.29 7.27
CA ILE A 91 11.31 -1.67 7.04
C ILE A 91 10.22 -2.44 7.78
N PRO A 92 9.47 -1.80 8.68
CA PRO A 92 8.32 -2.42 9.31
C PRO A 92 7.24 -2.74 8.27
N VAL A 93 6.59 -3.89 8.47
CA VAL A 93 5.47 -4.32 7.65
C VAL A 93 4.25 -4.47 8.54
N VAL A 94 3.17 -3.81 8.16
CA VAL A 94 1.88 -3.86 8.85
C VAL A 94 0.89 -4.72 8.09
N LYS A 95 -0.14 -5.21 8.76
CA LYS A 95 -1.28 -5.84 8.08
C LYS A 95 -2.17 -4.77 7.47
N ALA A 96 -2.69 -5.05 6.28
CA ALA A 96 -3.67 -4.17 5.63
C ALA A 96 -4.90 -3.94 6.51
N SER A 97 -5.32 -2.68 6.60
CA SER A 97 -6.65 -2.24 7.02
C SER A 97 -7.72 -2.66 6.01
N ASP A 98 -9.00 -2.54 6.36
CA ASP A 98 -10.08 -2.99 5.48
C ASP A 98 -10.12 -2.23 4.14
N LEU A 99 -9.79 -0.94 4.13
CA LEU A 99 -9.70 -0.16 2.89
C LEU A 99 -8.55 -0.66 2.00
N GLU A 100 -7.39 -0.95 2.59
CA GLU A 100 -6.22 -1.45 1.87
C GLU A 100 -6.43 -2.87 1.32
N LYS A 101 -7.18 -3.70 2.05
CA LYS A 101 -7.62 -5.01 1.54
C LYS A 101 -8.46 -4.85 0.27
N ASP A 102 -9.47 -3.97 0.32
CA ASP A 102 -10.34 -3.71 -0.84
C ASP A 102 -9.52 -3.21 -2.05
N ILE A 103 -8.58 -2.30 -1.81
CA ILE A 103 -7.67 -1.78 -2.85
C ILE A 103 -6.87 -2.91 -3.51
N ILE A 104 -6.18 -3.75 -2.71
CA ILE A 104 -5.36 -4.84 -3.24
C ILE A 104 -6.22 -5.84 -4.01
N GLU A 105 -7.39 -6.20 -3.49
CA GLU A 105 -8.29 -7.14 -4.16
C GLU A 105 -8.79 -6.60 -5.51
N GLU A 106 -9.14 -5.31 -5.59
CA GLU A 106 -9.59 -4.69 -6.83
C GLU A 106 -8.48 -4.61 -7.87
N ILE A 107 -7.25 -4.26 -7.45
CA ILE A 107 -6.06 -4.30 -8.32
C ILE A 107 -5.85 -5.70 -8.89
N LEU A 108 -5.89 -6.73 -8.03
CA LEU A 108 -5.65 -8.11 -8.45
C LEU A 108 -6.76 -8.67 -9.34
N LYS A 109 -8.02 -8.25 -9.14
CA LYS A 109 -9.12 -8.56 -10.07
C LYS A 109 -8.87 -7.94 -11.44
N LYS A 110 -8.56 -6.65 -11.51
CA LYS A 110 -8.31 -5.93 -12.78
C LYS A 110 -7.09 -6.48 -13.52
N LYS A 111 -5.99 -6.85 -12.84
CA LYS A 111 -4.85 -7.49 -13.51
C LYS A 111 -5.17 -8.85 -14.13
N LYS A 112 -6.11 -9.61 -13.57
CA LYS A 112 -6.59 -10.86 -14.21
C LYS A 112 -7.41 -10.59 -15.47
N LEU A 113 -8.09 -9.45 -15.52
CA LEU A 113 -8.89 -9.02 -16.68
C LEU A 113 -8.01 -8.52 -17.84
N TYR A 114 -6.83 -7.94 -17.55
CA TYR A 114 -5.89 -7.42 -18.56
C TYR A 114 -4.62 -8.27 -18.70
N ARG A 115 -4.73 -9.60 -18.74
CA ARG A 115 -3.58 -10.44 -19.14
C ARG A 115 -3.16 -10.08 -20.57
N ILE A 116 -2.24 -9.14 -20.70
CA ILE A 116 -1.39 -8.98 -21.87
C ILE A 116 -0.26 -9.98 -21.65
N GLU A 117 -0.19 -10.95 -22.54
CA GLU A 117 0.84 -12.00 -22.61
C GLU A 117 2.24 -11.39 -22.78
#